data_AF-A0A973XU11-F1
#
_entry.id   AF-A0A973XU11-F1
#
_cell.length_a   1.000
_cell.length_b   1.000
_cell.length_c   1.000
_cell.angle_alpha   90.00
_cell.angle_beta   90.00
_cell.angle_gamma   90.00
#
_symmetry.space_group_name_H-M   'P 1'
#
loop_
_entity.id
_entity.type
_entity.pdbx_description
1 polymer ?
#
loop_
_entity_poly.entity_id
_entity_poly.type
_entity_poly.pdbx_seq_one_letter_code
_entity_poly.pdbx_strand_id
1 'polypeptide(L)'
;MASAKYLEYGQPIPPADPNADVMTVQESAYVLKCSVSHLRRFLRDNPKLKSHSGRRIVMNRAARQAYYRINQRPATRRTSPLKSAA
;
A
#
# COMPACT_ATOMS: atom_id res chain seq x y z
N MET A 1 14.20 -2.35 -22.75
CA MET A 1 14.95 -2.79 -21.56
C MET A 1 14.56 -1.89 -20.39
N ALA A 2 13.94 -2.42 -19.33
CA ALA A 2 13.75 -1.63 -18.11
C ALA A 2 15.13 -1.39 -17.47
N SER A 3 15.51 -0.14 -17.23
CA SER A 3 16.81 0.17 -16.63
C SER A 3 16.88 -0.32 -15.19
N ALA A 4 18.08 -0.56 -14.64
CA ALA A 4 18.25 -0.94 -13.23
C ALA A 4 17.51 0.01 -12.27
N LYS A 5 17.48 1.30 -12.62
CA LYS A 5 16.74 2.34 -11.90
C LYS A 5 15.21 2.10 -11.88
N TYR A 6 14.64 1.49 -12.92
CA TYR A 6 13.22 1.09 -12.96
C TYR A 6 12.94 -0.15 -12.09
N LEU A 7 13.91 -1.05 -11.92
CA LEU A 7 13.77 -2.24 -11.06
C LEU A 7 13.80 -1.88 -9.56
N GLU A 8 14.60 -0.87 -9.21
CA GLU A 8 14.64 -0.30 -7.86
C GLU A 8 13.47 0.65 -7.57
N TYR A 9 12.89 1.25 -8.60
CA TYR A 9 11.76 2.16 -8.45
C TYR A 9 10.52 1.42 -7.94
N GLY A 10 10.02 1.84 -6.79
CA GLY A 10 8.82 1.24 -6.19
C GLY A 10 9.10 0.07 -5.23
N GLN A 11 10.37 -0.18 -4.89
CA GLN A 11 10.67 -1.05 -3.76
C GLN A 11 10.30 -0.36 -2.44
N PRO A 12 9.65 -1.08 -1.50
CA PRO A 12 9.46 -0.60 -0.14
C PRO A 12 10.81 -0.41 0.56
N ILE A 13 10.96 0.69 1.30
CA ILE A 13 12.19 1.04 2.02
C ILE A 13 11.90 0.97 3.51
N PRO A 14 12.77 0.37 4.35
CA PRO A 14 12.55 0.39 5.79
C PRO A 14 12.55 1.83 6.33
N PRO A 15 11.59 2.20 7.20
CA PRO A 15 11.63 3.50 7.87
C PRO A 15 12.84 3.60 8.80
N ALA A 16 13.36 4.82 8.95
CA ALA A 16 14.40 5.11 9.94
C ALA A 16 13.91 4.86 11.38
N ASP A 17 12.64 5.15 11.66
CA ASP A 17 11.95 4.81 12.91
C ASP A 17 10.64 4.04 12.61
N PRO A 18 10.51 2.77 13.05
CA PRO A 18 9.29 1.99 12.89
C PRO A 18 8.05 2.60 13.55
N ASN A 19 8.24 3.48 14.54
CA ASN A 19 7.16 4.12 15.30
C ASN A 19 6.85 5.54 14.83
N ALA A 20 7.51 6.03 13.78
CA ALA A 20 7.29 7.37 13.25
C ALA A 20 5.81 7.61 12.96
N ASP A 21 5.28 8.73 13.45
CA ASP A 21 3.87 9.05 13.24
C ASP A 21 3.58 9.25 11.74
N VAL A 22 4.46 9.96 11.04
CA VAL A 22 4.38 10.22 9.60
C VAL A 22 5.47 9.45 8.87
N MET A 23 5.07 8.72 7.82
CA MET A 23 5.96 7.92 6.97
C MET A 23 5.69 8.21 5.50
N THR A 24 6.71 8.12 4.66
CA THR A 24 6.54 8.16 3.20
C THR A 24 5.77 6.93 2.70
N VAL A 25 5.33 6.96 1.45
CA VAL A 25 4.65 5.80 0.83
C VAL A 25 5.56 4.57 0.76
N GLN A 26 6.87 4.73 0.54
CA GLN A 26 7.81 3.60 0.48
C GLN A 26 7.99 2.94 1.85
N GLU A 27 8.12 3.76 2.89
CA GLU A 27 8.20 3.31 4.28
C GLU A 27 6.90 2.68 4.75
N SER A 28 5.77 3.31 4.43
CA SER A 28 4.45 2.78 4.75
C SER A 28 4.22 1.43 4.06
N ALA A 29 4.62 1.28 2.80
CA ALA A 29 4.54 0.01 2.08
C ALA A 29 5.39 -1.08 2.75
N TYR A 30 6.56 -0.72 3.30
CA TYR A 30 7.44 -1.66 3.99
C TYR A 30 6.83 -2.14 5.32
N VAL A 31 6.22 -1.23 6.07
CA VAL A 31 5.53 -1.55 7.34
C VAL A 31 4.26 -2.36 7.09
N LEU A 32 3.49 -1.98 6.07
CA LEU A 32 2.23 -2.65 5.70
C LEU A 32 2.42 -3.94 4.91
N LYS A 33 3.68 -4.30 4.58
CA LYS A 33 4.04 -5.49 3.80
C LYS A 33 3.28 -5.59 2.47
N CYS A 34 3.13 -4.45 1.79
CA CYS A 34 2.45 -4.37 0.50
C CYS A 34 3.33 -3.70 -0.58
N SER A 35 2.93 -3.78 -1.84
CA SER A 35 3.68 -3.13 -2.92
C SER A 35 3.40 -1.62 -2.97
N VAL A 36 4.44 -0.83 -3.28
CA VAL A 36 4.32 0.64 -3.41
C VAL A 36 3.29 1.02 -4.47
N SER A 37 3.24 0.29 -5.59
CA SER A 37 2.29 0.53 -6.67
C SER A 37 0.83 0.33 -6.21
N HIS A 38 0.57 -0.72 -5.45
CA HIS A 38 -0.76 -0.96 -4.87
C HIS A 38 -1.13 0.17 -3.91
N LEU A 39 -0.21 0.56 -3.01
CA LEU A 39 -0.47 1.63 -2.05
C LEU A 39 -0.72 2.97 -2.75
N ARG A 40 0.05 3.31 -3.80
CA ARG A 40 -0.17 4.54 -4.60
C ARG A 40 -1.53 4.54 -5.29
N ARG A 41 -1.95 3.41 -5.84
CA ARG A 41 -3.30 3.26 -6.42
C ARG A 41 -4.37 3.46 -5.35
N PHE A 42 -4.24 2.79 -4.22
CA PHE A 42 -5.17 2.93 -3.11
C PHE A 42 -5.28 4.39 -2.61
N LEU A 43 -4.16 5.10 -2.47
CA LEU A 43 -4.13 6.50 -2.02
C LEU A 43 -4.61 7.50 -3.08
N ARG A 44 -4.58 7.12 -4.36
CA ARG A 44 -5.25 7.88 -5.42
C ARG A 44 -6.76 7.77 -5.26
N ASP A 45 -7.26 6.57 -4.98
CA ASP A 45 -8.70 6.29 -4.82
C ASP A 45 -9.23 6.78 -3.45
N ASN A 46 -8.35 6.95 -2.45
CA ASN A 46 -8.66 7.42 -1.09
C ASN A 46 -7.82 8.66 -0.72
N PRO A 47 -8.09 9.83 -1.32
CA PRO A 47 -7.27 11.03 -1.14
C PRO A 47 -7.22 11.56 0.32
N LYS A 48 -8.22 11.22 1.15
CA LYS A 48 -8.25 11.59 2.58
C LYS A 48 -7.20 10.86 3.43
N LEU A 49 -6.59 9.79 2.91
CA LEU A 49 -5.62 8.96 3.62
C LEU A 49 -4.16 9.29 3.25
N LYS A 50 -3.94 10.38 2.50
CA LYS A 50 -2.60 10.87 2.16
C LYS A 50 -2.48 12.35 2.49
N SER A 51 -1.26 12.74 2.84
CA SER A 51 -0.82 14.13 2.85
C SER A 51 0.43 14.28 1.99
N HIS A 52 0.88 15.51 1.82
CA HIS A 52 2.12 15.82 1.12
C HIS A 52 3.13 16.47 2.07
N SER A 53 4.38 16.02 1.99
CA SER A 53 5.53 16.70 2.57
C SER A 53 6.45 17.12 1.42
N GLY A 54 6.34 18.39 1.01
CA GLY A 54 6.90 18.88 -0.24
C GLY A 54 6.40 18.06 -1.43
N ARG A 55 7.33 17.47 -2.19
CA ARG A 55 7.02 16.61 -3.37
C ARG A 55 6.69 15.16 -3.02
N ARG A 56 6.79 14.76 -1.74
CA ARG A 56 6.59 13.36 -1.31
C ARG A 56 5.18 13.15 -0.77
N ILE A 57 4.60 11.99 -1.09
CA ILE A 57 3.35 11.54 -0.47
C ILE A 57 3.69 10.89 0.86
N VAL A 58 2.95 11.25 1.90
CA VAL A 58 3.13 10.75 3.27
C VAL A 58 1.81 10.26 3.85
N MET A 59 1.89 9.34 4.81
CA MET A 59 0.79 8.78 5.57
C MET A 59 1.09 8.90 7.06
N ASN A 60 0.10 9.32 7.84
CA ASN A 60 0.18 9.25 9.30
C ASN A 60 -0.24 7.87 9.82
N ARG A 61 -0.07 7.63 11.13
CA ARG A 61 -0.41 6.35 11.77
C ARG A 61 -1.88 5.98 11.58
N ALA A 62 -2.78 6.95 11.70
CA ALA A 62 -4.23 6.75 11.51
C ALA A 62 -4.57 6.26 10.09
N ALA A 63 -3.95 6.85 9.06
CA ALA A 63 -4.14 6.45 7.68
C ALA A 63 -3.61 5.03 7.40
N ARG A 64 -2.46 4.66 7.99
CA ARG A 64 -1.93 3.28 7.89
C ARG A 64 -2.88 2.27 8.56
N GLN A 65 -3.45 2.61 9.71
CA GLN A 65 -4.46 1.77 10.36
C GLN A 65 -5.75 1.65 9.54
N ALA A 66 -6.23 2.75 8.94
CA ALA A 66 -7.39 2.73 8.06
C ALA A 66 -7.15 1.82 6.84
N TYR A 67 -5.98 1.91 6.21
CA TYR A 67 -5.58 1.00 5.13
C TYR A 67 -5.66 -0.46 5.56
N TYR A 68 -5.09 -0.79 6.73
CA TYR A 68 -5.11 -2.15 7.28
C TYR A 68 -6.54 -2.65 7.47
N ARG A 69 -7.43 -1.85 8.08
CA ARG A 69 -8.83 -2.22 8.29
C ARG A 69 -9.59 -2.47 6.98
N ILE A 70 -9.30 -1.69 5.94
CA ILE A 70 -9.98 -1.81 4.64
C ILE A 70 -9.50 -3.06 3.90
N ASN A 71 -8.18 -3.33 3.88
CA ASN A 71 -7.59 -4.41 3.09
C ASN A 71 -7.45 -5.75 3.81
N GLN A 72 -7.63 -5.80 5.13
CA GLN A 72 -7.65 -7.05 5.88
C GLN A 72 -9.02 -7.74 5.93
N ARG A 73 -10.05 -7.15 5.33
CA ARG A 73 -11.28 -7.91 5.09
C ARG A 73 -10.90 -9.11 4.23
N PRO A 74 -11.12 -10.36 4.70
CA PRO A 74 -10.84 -11.52 3.87
C PRO A 74 -11.60 -11.33 2.58
N ALA A 75 -10.89 -11.41 1.44
CA ALA A 75 -11.56 -11.52 0.16
C ALA A 75 -12.54 -12.67 0.34
N THR A 76 -13.84 -12.38 0.28
CA THR A 76 -14.85 -13.44 0.25
C THR A 76 -14.40 -14.32 -0.91
N ARG A 77 -13.97 -15.56 -0.59
CA ARG A 77 -13.55 -16.51 -1.62
C ARG A 77 -14.71 -16.52 -2.59
N ARG A 78 -14.48 -16.02 -3.82
CA ARG A 78 -15.43 -16.22 -4.90
C ARG A 78 -15.43 -17.73 -5.11
N THR A 79 -16.34 -18.42 -4.42
CA THR A 79 -16.74 -19.78 -4.73
C THR A 79 -17.36 -19.69 -6.11
N SER A 80 -16.52 -19.80 -7.13
CA SER A 80 -16.97 -20.13 -8.47
C SER A 80 -17.81 -21.40 -8.34
N PRO A 81 -19.10 -21.40 -8.71
CA PRO A 81 -19.87 -22.63 -8.69
C PRO A 81 -19.17 -23.60 -9.65
N LEU A 82 -18.70 -24.73 -9.10
CA LEU A 82 -18.30 -25.88 -9.90
C LEU A 82 -19.50 -26.23 -10.77
N LYS A 83 -19.32 -26.12 -12.08
CA LYS A 83 -20.31 -26.47 -13.09
C LYS A 83 -20.62 -27.97 -12.92
N SER A 84 -21.75 -28.31 -12.30
CA SER A 84 -22.26 -29.68 -12.25
C SER A 84 -22.48 -30.15 -13.70
N ALA A 85 -21.64 -31.07 -14.15
CA ALA A 85 -21.88 -31.81 -15.39
C ALA A 85 -22.87 -32.93 -15.08
N ALA A 86 -23.93 -32.96 -15.88
CA ALA A 86 -25.01 -33.94 -15.89
C ALA A 86 -24.52 -35.32 -16.37
#